data_AF-A0A2H0MIZ0-F1
#
_entry.id   AF-A0A2H0MIZ0-F1
#
_cell.length_a   1.000
_cell.length_b   1.000
_cell.length_c   1.000
_cell.angle_alpha   90.00
_cell.angle_beta   90.00
_cell.angle_gamma   90.00
#
_symmetry.space_group_name_H-M   'P 1'
#
loop_
_entity.id
_entity.type
_entity.pdbx_description
1 polymer ?
#
loop_
_entity_poly.entity_id
_entity_poly.type
_entity_poly.pdbx_seq_one_letter_code
_entity_poly.pdbx_strand_id
1 'polypeptide(L)'
;MLELDLKILTVKEYLYLEQNTPGEFYDWKTAGKLNGLVDRLKAGLRRATSPERKMYKSWSALPCGVLFPKKVRVKGNFAFPGRVRVEGVFEGSLAATESLTVECGGEVRGKVSSAAVFCDGTILGDIRASGSVEVASGARVEGDIHAPAVKVHKGARFEGRCSITKKQKDFTLQRVDSASATHRRTG
;
A
#
# COMPACT_ATOMS: atom_id res chain seq x y z
N MET A 1 14.77 31.81 18.07
CA MET A 1 14.58 30.38 18.41
C MET A 1 13.08 30.15 18.38
N LEU A 2 12.56 29.38 17.41
CA LEU A 2 11.11 29.14 17.31
C LEU A 2 10.72 28.15 18.41
N GLU A 3 10.08 28.63 19.47
CA GLU A 3 9.43 27.78 20.47
C GLU A 3 8.18 27.17 19.84
N LEU A 4 8.36 26.03 19.19
CA LEU A 4 7.25 25.19 18.77
C LEU A 4 6.80 24.38 19.99
N ASP A 5 5.64 24.73 20.55
CA ASP A 5 4.95 23.90 21.55
C ASP A 5 4.42 22.62 20.88
N LEU A 6 5.29 21.61 20.80
CA LEU A 6 4.98 20.28 20.29
C LEU A 6 4.78 19.33 21.46
N LYS A 7 3.73 18.50 21.39
CA LYS A 7 3.34 17.56 22.47
C LYS A 7 3.61 16.11 22.09
N ILE A 8 3.75 15.81 20.81
CA ILE A 8 3.90 14.47 20.26
C ILE A 8 5.26 14.32 19.58
N LEU A 9 5.67 15.32 18.81
CA LEU A 9 6.95 15.32 18.11
C LEU A 9 7.97 16.18 18.81
N THR A 10 9.23 15.81 18.67
CA THR A 10 10.34 16.72 19.00
C THR A 10 10.53 17.74 17.89
N VAL A 11 11.12 18.90 18.20
CA VAL A 11 11.44 19.94 17.19
C VAL A 11 12.26 19.37 16.03
N LYS A 12 13.20 18.46 16.31
CA LYS A 12 14.00 17.77 15.29
C LYS A 12 13.15 16.90 14.36
N GLU A 13 12.16 16.20 14.90
CA GLU A 13 11.26 15.34 14.13
C GLU A 13 10.27 16.15 13.29
N TYR A 14 9.78 17.27 13.82
CA TYR A 14 8.93 18.19 13.07
C TYR A 14 9.68 18.79 11.87
N LEU A 15 10.89 19.30 12.10
CA LEU A 15 11.75 19.82 11.01
C LEU A 15 12.10 18.73 10.01
N TYR A 16 12.31 17.49 10.46
CA TYR A 16 12.55 16.37 9.57
C TYR A 16 11.35 16.09 8.65
N LEU A 17 10.11 16.17 9.15
CA LEU A 17 8.92 16.05 8.32
C LEU A 17 8.76 17.24 7.36
N GLU A 18 9.13 18.45 7.80
CA GLU A 18 9.03 19.66 6.98
C GLU A 18 10.05 19.70 5.83
N GLN A 19 11.22 19.10 6.03
CA GLN A 19 12.27 18.98 5.00
C GLN A 19 11.99 17.90 3.95
N ASN A 20 11.01 17.02 4.17
CA ASN A 20 10.64 15.95 3.25
C ASN A 20 9.26 16.21 2.64
N THR A 21 9.10 15.92 1.35
CA THR A 21 7.83 16.07 0.63
C THR A 21 6.94 14.83 0.78
N PRO A 22 5.68 14.98 1.26
CA PRO A 22 4.75 13.86 1.32
C PRO A 22 4.41 13.36 -0.10
N GLY A 23 4.15 12.06 -0.23
CA GLY A 23 3.80 11.42 -1.51
C GLY A 23 4.96 11.02 -2.43
N GLU A 24 6.18 11.45 -2.15
CA GLU A 24 7.39 11.00 -2.85
C GLU A 24 7.82 9.58 -2.44
N PHE A 25 8.66 8.96 -3.26
CA PHE A 25 9.28 7.68 -2.95
C PHE A 25 10.56 7.87 -2.13
N TYR A 26 10.63 7.23 -0.97
CA TYR A 26 11.78 7.27 -0.07
C TYR A 26 12.41 5.90 0.09
N ASP A 27 13.72 5.86 0.35
CA ASP A 27 14.40 4.63 0.77
C ASP A 27 13.66 3.99 1.96
N TRP A 28 13.60 2.65 2.01
CA TRP A 28 12.77 1.92 2.96
C TRP A 28 13.07 2.24 4.43
N LYS A 29 14.31 2.64 4.74
CA LYS A 29 14.70 3.12 6.08
C LYS A 29 14.08 4.47 6.40
N THR A 30 14.16 5.40 5.46
CA THR A 30 13.59 6.75 5.57
C THR A 30 12.07 6.68 5.63
N ALA A 31 11.45 5.89 4.74
CA ALA A 31 10.01 5.66 4.74
C ALA A 31 9.55 5.02 6.05
N GLY A 32 10.29 4.05 6.61
CA GLY A 32 10.00 3.46 7.92
C GLY A 32 10.01 4.50 9.05
N LYS A 33 11.00 5.40 9.06
CA LYS A 33 11.07 6.50 10.04
C LYS A 33 9.92 7.49 9.89
N LEU A 34 9.59 7.88 8.65
CA LEU A 34 8.49 8.79 8.35
C LEU A 34 7.13 8.19 8.71
N ASN A 35 6.87 6.93 8.35
CA ASN A 35 5.64 6.23 8.72
C ASN A 35 5.50 6.10 10.25
N GLY A 36 6.58 5.78 10.96
CA GLY A 36 6.58 5.75 12.43
C GLY A 36 6.33 7.12 13.08
N LEU A 37 6.70 8.22 12.42
CA LEU A 37 6.35 9.58 12.85
C LEU A 37 4.86 9.88 12.65
N VAL A 38 4.33 9.54 11.47
CA VAL A 38 2.92 9.73 11.13
C VAL A 38 2.01 8.88 12.00
N ASP A 39 2.38 7.65 12.32
CA ASP A 39 1.64 6.77 13.22
C ASP A 39 1.57 7.33 14.65
N ARG A 40 2.68 7.91 15.14
CA ARG A 40 2.70 8.62 16.43
C ARG A 40 1.78 9.83 16.42
N LEU A 41 1.79 10.63 15.35
CA LEU A 41 0.87 11.76 15.18
C LEU A 41 -0.59 11.29 15.17
N LYS A 42 -0.90 10.19 14.47
CA LYS A 42 -2.24 9.60 14.41
C LYS A 42 -2.72 9.14 15.80
N ALA A 43 -1.89 8.41 16.54
CA ALA A 43 -2.21 7.92 17.88
C ALA A 43 -2.36 9.08 18.89
N GLY A 44 -1.57 10.14 18.73
CA GLY A 44 -1.57 11.32 19.59
C GLY A 44 -2.58 12.40 19.24
N LEU A 45 -3.38 12.25 18.17
CA LEU A 45 -4.18 13.34 17.57
C LEU A 45 -5.14 14.06 18.54
N ARG A 46 -5.55 13.40 19.63
CA ARG A 46 -6.36 13.98 20.71
C ARG A 46 -5.63 15.06 21.53
N ARG A 47 -4.29 14.96 21.62
CA ARG A 47 -3.41 15.89 22.35
C ARG A 47 -2.54 16.74 21.42
N ALA A 48 -2.68 16.56 20.10
CA ALA A 48 -1.88 17.24 19.10
C ALA A 48 -2.12 18.75 19.11
N THR A 49 -1.04 19.52 18.96
CA THR A 49 -1.13 20.97 18.75
C THR A 49 -1.48 21.30 17.30
N SER A 50 -1.84 22.56 17.02
CA SER A 50 -2.23 23.01 15.67
C SER A 50 -1.18 22.70 14.59
N PRO A 51 0.14 22.88 14.82
CA PRO A 51 1.18 22.50 13.84
C PRO A 51 1.22 21.00 13.57
N GLU A 52 1.13 20.17 14.62
CA GLU A 52 1.14 18.71 14.52
C GLU A 52 -0.07 18.18 13.76
N ARG A 53 -1.25 18.75 14.00
CA ARG A 53 -2.48 18.38 13.29
C ARG A 53 -2.43 18.78 11.82
N LYS A 54 -1.85 19.96 11.51
CA LYS A 54 -1.62 20.38 10.12
C LYS A 54 -0.65 19.43 9.41
N MET A 55 0.43 19.04 10.10
CA MET A 55 1.42 18.09 9.58
C MET A 55 0.77 16.73 9.31
N TYR A 56 0.03 16.19 10.28
CA TYR A 56 -0.70 14.93 10.12
C TYR A 56 -1.67 14.97 8.93
N LYS A 57 -2.41 16.07 8.74
CA LYS A 57 -3.34 16.22 7.63
C LYS A 57 -2.63 16.16 6.27
N SER A 58 -1.45 16.77 6.16
CA SER A 58 -0.64 16.73 4.93
C SER A 58 -0.13 15.31 4.63
N TRP A 59 0.45 14.67 5.63
CA TRP A 59 1.07 13.34 5.49
C TRP A 59 0.06 12.19 5.40
N SER A 60 -1.10 12.32 6.04
CA SER A 60 -2.19 11.33 5.94
C SER A 60 -2.89 11.36 4.58
N ALA A 61 -2.82 12.47 3.84
CA ALA A 61 -3.46 12.61 2.54
C ALA A 61 -2.62 12.00 1.40
N LEU A 62 -1.29 11.96 1.56
CA LEU A 62 -0.34 11.48 0.56
C LEU A 62 0.64 10.51 1.24
N PRO A 63 0.28 9.22 1.38
CA PRO A 63 1.17 8.23 1.97
C PRO A 63 2.47 8.17 1.15
N CYS A 64 3.59 8.10 1.86
CA CYS A 64 4.89 8.05 1.22
C CYS A 64 5.06 6.73 0.45
N GLY A 65 5.66 6.83 -0.73
CA GLY A 65 6.10 5.66 -1.46
C GLY A 65 7.34 5.07 -0.80
N VAL A 66 7.44 3.75 -0.76
CA VAL A 66 8.64 3.04 -0.31
C VAL A 66 9.40 2.57 -1.52
N LEU A 67 10.70 2.87 -1.61
CA LEU A 67 11.58 2.41 -2.68
C LEU A 67 12.67 1.50 -2.10
N PHE A 68 12.83 0.33 -2.71
CA PHE A 68 13.97 -0.55 -2.49
C PHE A 68 14.92 -0.45 -3.67
N PRO A 69 16.05 0.27 -3.56
CA PRO A 69 16.94 0.51 -4.68
C PRO A 69 17.74 -0.74 -5.09
N LYS A 70 18.19 -0.79 -6.35
CA LYS A 70 18.87 -1.94 -6.99
C LYS A 70 20.00 -2.59 -6.18
N LYS A 71 20.78 -1.80 -5.43
CA LYS A 71 21.95 -2.27 -4.67
C LYS A 71 21.63 -2.78 -3.28
N VAL A 72 20.36 -2.83 -2.90
CA VAL A 72 19.94 -3.25 -1.57
C VAL A 72 19.37 -4.66 -1.64
N ARG A 73 19.87 -5.52 -0.73
CA ARG A 73 19.25 -6.80 -0.42
C ARG A 73 18.59 -6.68 0.94
N VAL A 74 17.27 -6.86 0.98
CA VAL A 74 16.50 -6.79 2.22
C VAL A 74 15.91 -8.14 2.51
N LYS A 75 16.03 -8.59 3.76
CA LYS A 75 15.40 -9.81 4.24
C LYS A 75 14.54 -9.51 5.46
N GLY A 76 13.29 -9.96 5.46
CA GLY A 76 12.39 -9.79 6.61
C GLY A 76 10.91 -9.74 6.26
N ASN A 77 10.09 -9.38 7.25
CA ASN A 77 8.67 -9.12 7.06
C ASN A 77 8.43 -7.62 7.19
N PHE A 78 7.90 -7.02 6.13
CA PHE A 78 7.65 -5.59 6.06
C PHE A 78 6.21 -5.33 5.64
N ALA A 79 5.54 -4.48 6.40
CA ALA A 79 4.22 -3.97 6.09
C ALA A 79 4.30 -2.46 5.94
N PHE A 80 3.93 -1.94 4.77
CA PHE A 80 3.96 -0.51 4.48
C PHE A 80 2.57 0.00 4.11
N PRO A 81 2.11 1.09 4.74
CA PRO A 81 0.91 1.78 4.30
C PRO A 81 1.22 2.54 3.01
N GLY A 82 0.52 2.23 1.93
CA GLY A 82 0.64 2.93 0.65
C GLY A 82 1.31 2.12 -0.45
N ARG A 83 2.18 2.80 -1.22
CA ARG A 83 2.78 2.28 -2.46
C ARG A 83 4.22 1.83 -2.22
N VAL A 84 4.58 0.67 -2.73
CA VAL A 84 5.93 0.11 -2.60
C VAL A 84 6.49 -0.16 -3.99
N ARG A 85 7.73 0.25 -4.23
CA ARG A 85 8.50 0.02 -5.44
C ARG A 85 9.76 -0.77 -5.09
N VAL A 86 9.99 -1.86 -5.80
CA VAL A 86 11.13 -2.75 -5.60
C VAL A 86 11.98 -2.80 -6.87
N GLU A 87 13.20 -2.28 -6.79
CA GLU A 87 14.22 -2.37 -7.84
C GLU A 87 15.37 -3.32 -7.44
N GLY A 88 15.53 -3.60 -6.15
CA GLY A 88 16.57 -4.49 -5.61
C GLY A 88 16.08 -5.92 -5.35
N VAL A 89 16.76 -6.62 -4.43
CA VAL A 89 16.38 -7.99 -4.04
C VAL A 89 15.71 -7.98 -2.67
N PHE A 90 14.51 -8.54 -2.60
CA PHE A 90 13.73 -8.68 -1.38
C PHE A 90 13.47 -10.16 -1.08
N GLU A 91 13.77 -10.60 0.14
CA GLU A 91 13.48 -11.95 0.60
C GLU A 91 12.60 -11.92 1.86
N GLY A 92 11.39 -12.47 1.79
CA GLY A 92 10.51 -12.61 2.95
C GLY A 92 9.06 -12.28 2.65
N SER A 93 8.41 -11.51 3.53
CA SER A 93 6.99 -11.15 3.39
C SER A 93 6.84 -9.65 3.22
N LEU A 94 6.19 -9.22 2.14
CA LEU A 94 5.95 -7.82 1.83
C LEU A 94 4.46 -7.56 1.71
N ALA A 95 3.93 -6.72 2.60
CA ALA A 95 2.54 -6.28 2.59
C ALA A 95 2.48 -4.78 2.26
N ALA A 96 1.75 -4.42 1.20
CA ALA A 96 1.45 -3.06 0.82
C ALA A 96 -0.08 -2.85 0.83
N THR A 97 -0.55 -1.69 1.27
CA THR A 97 -2.01 -1.45 1.31
C THR A 97 -2.57 -1.02 -0.05
N GLU A 98 -1.82 -0.26 -0.84
CA GLU A 98 -2.29 0.30 -2.12
C GLU A 98 -1.74 -0.44 -3.33
N SER A 99 -0.44 -0.28 -3.61
CA SER A 99 0.18 -0.86 -4.79
C SER A 99 1.60 -1.36 -4.51
N LEU A 100 1.95 -2.48 -5.12
CA LEU A 100 3.32 -2.98 -5.17
C LEU A 100 3.78 -3.01 -6.61
N THR A 101 4.91 -2.38 -6.89
CA THR A 101 5.54 -2.33 -8.21
C THR A 101 6.91 -2.97 -8.10
N VAL A 102 7.11 -4.09 -8.79
CA VAL A 102 8.44 -4.70 -8.97
C VAL A 102 8.96 -4.22 -10.32
N GLU A 103 10.02 -3.42 -10.31
CA GLU A 103 10.62 -2.83 -11.51
C GLU A 103 11.58 -3.82 -12.19
N CYS A 104 12.00 -3.50 -13.41
CA CYS A 104 13.01 -4.27 -14.13
C CYS A 104 14.33 -4.39 -13.33
N GLY A 105 14.77 -5.62 -13.10
CA GLY A 105 15.93 -5.97 -12.26
C GLY A 105 15.59 -6.19 -10.77
N GLY A 106 14.35 -5.91 -10.36
CA GLY A 106 13.84 -6.25 -9.04
C GLY A 106 13.56 -7.74 -8.92
N GLU A 107 13.93 -8.32 -7.77
CA GLU A 107 13.67 -9.72 -7.46
C GLU A 107 13.01 -9.84 -6.09
N VAL A 108 11.81 -10.43 -6.04
CA VAL A 108 11.07 -10.63 -4.80
C VAL A 108 10.91 -12.13 -4.55
N ARG A 109 11.42 -12.62 -3.42
CA ARG A 109 11.30 -14.01 -2.99
C ARG A 109 10.45 -14.11 -1.74
N GLY A 110 9.30 -14.78 -1.83
CA GLY A 110 8.44 -15.06 -0.69
C GLY A 110 6.99 -14.60 -0.90
N LYS A 111 6.37 -14.02 0.14
CA LYS A 111 4.94 -13.70 0.14
C LYS A 111 4.70 -12.23 -0.14
N VAL A 112 3.86 -11.95 -1.11
CA VAL A 112 3.46 -10.59 -1.51
C VAL A 112 1.98 -10.41 -1.24
N SER A 113 1.61 -9.35 -0.53
CA SER A 113 0.21 -8.97 -0.32
C SER A 113 0.00 -7.52 -0.70
N SER A 114 -0.89 -7.21 -1.64
CA SER A 114 -1.19 -5.83 -2.04
C SER A 114 -2.62 -5.67 -2.57
N ALA A 115 -3.13 -4.45 -2.75
CA ALA A 115 -4.37 -4.26 -3.51
C ALA A 115 -4.12 -4.34 -5.02
N ALA A 116 -3.11 -3.63 -5.51
CA ALA A 116 -2.61 -3.75 -6.88
C ALA A 116 -1.17 -4.27 -6.89
N VAL A 117 -0.85 -5.20 -7.78
CA VAL A 117 0.53 -5.66 -8.01
C VAL A 117 0.88 -5.43 -9.48
N PHE A 118 1.98 -4.74 -9.73
CA PHE A 118 2.57 -4.58 -11.05
C PHE A 118 3.96 -5.22 -11.04
N CYS A 119 4.22 -6.15 -11.95
CA CYS A 119 5.47 -6.89 -12.01
C CYS A 119 6.15 -6.71 -13.37
N ASP A 120 7.27 -6.02 -13.38
CA ASP A 120 8.21 -5.85 -14.50
C ASP A 120 9.58 -6.50 -14.21
N GLY A 121 9.68 -7.24 -13.11
CA GLY A 121 10.90 -7.95 -12.67
C GLY A 121 10.67 -9.44 -12.48
N THR A 122 11.28 -10.00 -11.43
CA THR A 122 11.14 -11.41 -11.06
C THR A 122 10.45 -11.56 -9.71
N ILE A 123 9.41 -12.39 -9.62
CA ILE A 123 8.75 -12.75 -8.36
C ILE A 123 8.79 -14.27 -8.20
N LEU A 124 9.30 -14.75 -7.08
CA LEU A 124 9.38 -16.15 -6.70
C LEU A 124 8.58 -16.36 -5.40
N GLY A 125 7.31 -16.77 -5.49
CA GLY A 125 6.47 -17.09 -4.33
C GLY A 125 4.97 -16.81 -4.50
N ASP A 126 4.24 -16.64 -3.38
CA ASP A 126 2.77 -16.46 -3.35
C ASP A 126 2.42 -14.97 -3.44
N ILE A 127 1.65 -14.61 -4.46
CA ILE A 127 1.12 -13.27 -4.71
C ILE A 127 -0.35 -13.26 -4.34
N ARG A 128 -0.72 -12.44 -3.34
CA ARG A 128 -2.10 -12.18 -2.96
C ARG A 128 -2.46 -10.75 -3.27
N ALA A 129 -3.30 -10.55 -4.28
CA ALA A 129 -3.84 -9.24 -4.59
C ALA A 129 -5.34 -9.17 -4.29
N SER A 130 -5.80 -8.13 -3.59
CA SER A 130 -7.24 -7.92 -3.38
C SER A 130 -7.94 -7.24 -4.57
N GLY A 131 -7.17 -6.65 -5.48
CA GLY A 131 -7.67 -5.89 -6.64
C GLY A 131 -7.22 -6.47 -7.98
N SER A 132 -5.97 -6.24 -8.36
CA SER A 132 -5.46 -6.69 -9.66
C SER A 132 -3.98 -7.00 -9.63
N VAL A 133 -3.58 -8.01 -10.40
CA VAL A 133 -2.17 -8.33 -10.70
C VAL A 133 -1.92 -8.06 -12.17
N GLU A 134 -0.83 -7.37 -12.48
CA GLU A 134 -0.39 -7.09 -13.84
C GLU A 134 1.06 -7.53 -13.99
N VAL A 135 1.32 -8.41 -14.95
CA VAL A 135 2.64 -8.95 -15.26
C VAL A 135 3.07 -8.41 -16.62
N ALA A 136 4.06 -7.53 -16.62
CA ALA A 136 4.59 -6.84 -17.79
C ALA A 136 5.41 -7.77 -18.70
N SER A 137 5.69 -7.30 -19.92
CA SER A 137 6.46 -8.07 -20.91
C SER A 137 7.89 -8.30 -20.41
N GLY A 138 8.34 -9.56 -20.39
CA GLY A 138 9.68 -9.93 -19.92
C GLY A 138 9.78 -10.18 -18.41
N ALA A 139 8.72 -9.92 -17.65
CA ALA A 139 8.66 -10.31 -16.24
C ALA A 139 8.56 -11.83 -16.07
N ARG A 140 9.11 -12.33 -14.96
CA ARG A 140 9.08 -13.75 -14.58
C ARG A 140 8.40 -13.91 -13.23
N VAL A 141 7.32 -14.68 -13.19
CA VAL A 141 6.62 -15.00 -11.95
C VAL A 141 6.59 -16.51 -11.78
N GLU A 142 7.18 -17.00 -10.69
CA GLU A 142 7.12 -18.41 -10.29
C GLU A 142 6.43 -18.54 -8.95
N GLY A 143 5.30 -19.22 -8.92
CA GLY A 143 4.50 -19.43 -7.72
C GLY A 143 3.02 -19.13 -7.93
N ASP A 144 2.29 -19.04 -6.82
CA ASP A 144 0.84 -18.99 -6.85
C ASP A 144 0.32 -17.55 -6.84
N ILE A 145 -0.63 -17.24 -7.74
CA ILE A 145 -1.30 -15.94 -7.80
C ILE A 145 -2.74 -16.09 -7.34
N HIS A 146 -3.13 -15.29 -6.35
CA HIS A 146 -4.50 -15.18 -5.85
C HIS A 146 -4.97 -13.74 -6.04
N ALA A 147 -5.83 -13.49 -7.04
CA ALA A 147 -6.28 -12.14 -7.33
C ALA A 147 -7.61 -12.10 -8.09
N PRO A 148 -8.46 -11.08 -7.93
CA PRO A 148 -9.72 -11.02 -8.65
C PRO A 148 -9.60 -10.63 -10.13
N ALA A 149 -8.47 -10.03 -10.51
CA ALA A 149 -8.14 -9.75 -11.90
C ALA A 149 -6.64 -9.97 -12.11
N VAL A 150 -6.28 -10.68 -13.17
CA VAL A 150 -4.88 -10.91 -13.56
C VAL A 150 -4.73 -10.52 -15.02
N LYS A 151 -3.76 -9.66 -15.32
CA LYS A 151 -3.35 -9.27 -16.66
C LYS A 151 -1.93 -9.75 -16.90
N VAL A 152 -1.73 -10.49 -17.98
CA VAL A 152 -0.41 -10.99 -18.38
C VAL A 152 -0.12 -10.45 -19.77
N HIS A 153 0.94 -9.67 -19.90
CA HIS A 153 1.36 -9.09 -21.17
C HIS A 153 2.14 -10.10 -22.02
N LYS A 154 2.15 -9.88 -23.34
CA LYS A 154 2.90 -10.74 -24.27
C LYS A 154 4.39 -10.73 -23.91
N GLY A 155 4.98 -11.92 -23.78
CA GLY A 155 6.39 -12.09 -23.41
C GLY A 155 6.65 -12.20 -21.91
N ALA A 156 5.63 -12.08 -21.06
CA ALA A 156 5.73 -12.49 -19.66
C ALA A 156 5.86 -14.00 -19.52
N ARG A 157 6.61 -14.46 -18.51
CA ARG A 157 6.69 -15.86 -18.11
C ARG A 157 6.01 -16.03 -16.76
N PHE A 158 4.98 -16.86 -16.72
CA PHE A 158 4.28 -17.22 -15.49
C PHE A 158 4.29 -18.74 -15.34
N GLU A 159 4.77 -19.22 -14.19
CA GLU A 159 4.82 -20.64 -13.86
C GLU A 159 4.26 -20.85 -12.44
N GLY A 160 3.11 -21.51 -12.33
CA GLY A 160 2.47 -21.79 -11.05
C GLY A 160 0.94 -21.79 -11.14
N ARG A 161 0.26 -21.75 -10.00
CA ARG A 161 -1.21 -21.77 -9.96
C ARG A 161 -1.77 -20.36 -9.92
N CYS A 162 -2.68 -20.05 -10.84
CA CYS A 162 -3.44 -18.80 -10.80
C CYS A 162 -4.89 -19.09 -10.34
N SER A 163 -5.31 -18.44 -9.25
CA SER A 163 -6.67 -18.50 -8.71
C SER A 163 -7.31 -17.12 -8.83
N ILE A 164 -8.26 -17.01 -9.77
CA ILE A 164 -9.03 -15.80 -9.99
C ILE A 164 -10.30 -15.86 -9.15
N THR A 165 -10.30 -15.20 -7.99
CA THR A 165 -11.43 -15.20 -7.07
C THR A 165 -12.37 -14.03 -7.37
N LYS A 166 -13.69 -14.17 -7.19
CA LYS A 166 -14.58 -13.02 -7.38
C LYS A 166 -14.25 -11.96 -6.34
N LYS A 167 -14.14 -10.69 -6.77
CA LYS A 167 -14.02 -9.53 -5.88
C LYS A 167 -15.15 -9.63 -4.84
N GLN A 168 -14.83 -9.87 -3.57
CA GLN A 168 -15.82 -9.65 -2.51
C GLN A 168 -16.09 -8.15 -2.48
N LYS A 169 -17.13 -7.72 -3.21
CA LYS A 169 -17.83 -6.49 -2.87
C LYS A 169 -18.41 -6.76 -1.48
N ASP A 170 -17.96 -6.02 -0.47
CA ASP A 170 -18.80 -5.76 0.69
C ASP A 170 -20.10 -5.16 0.16
N PHE A 171 -21.09 -6.03 0.02
CA PHE A 171 -22.43 -5.65 -0.37
C PHE A 171 -23.08 -5.14 0.91
N THR A 172 -22.88 -3.85 1.21
CA THR A 172 -23.62 -3.18 2.27
C THR A 172 -25.10 -3.30 1.93
N LEU A 173 -25.80 -4.19 2.64
CA LEU A 173 -27.25 -4.34 2.58
C LEU A 173 -27.89 -3.03 3.03
N GLN A 174 -28.34 -2.21 2.08
CA GLN A 174 -29.50 -1.35 2.33
C GLN A 174 -30.72 -2.07 1.80
N ARG A 175 -31.36 -2.81 2.71
CA ARG A 175 -32.67 -3.41 2.51
C ARG A 175 -33.52 -3.03 3.72
N VAL A 176 -34.36 -2.01 3.56
CA VAL A 176 -35.60 -1.70 4.29
C VAL A 176 -36.18 -0.44 3.61
N ASP A 177 -37.41 -0.34 3.10
CA ASP A 177 -38.57 -1.23 2.97
C ASP A 177 -39.45 -0.67 1.85
N SER A 178 -40.05 -1.54 1.06
CA SER A 178 -41.19 -1.22 0.19
C SER A 178 -42.47 -1.61 0.92
N ALA A 179 -43.09 -0.63 1.58
CA ALA A 179 -44.51 -0.59 1.96
C ALA A 179 -44.90 0.91 1.90
N SER A 180 -45.95 1.33 1.21
CA SER A 180 -47.31 0.91 1.50
C SER A 180 -48.23 1.08 0.30
N ALA A 181 -49.10 0.09 0.14
CA ALA A 181 -50.33 0.18 -0.60
C ALA A 181 -51.16 1.41 -0.21
N THR A 182 -51.81 2.04 -1.18
CA THR A 182 -53.11 2.67 -0.94
C THR A 182 -54.05 2.23 -2.03
N HIS A 183 -54.72 1.13 -1.72
CA HIS A 183 -56.01 0.80 -2.29
C HIS A 183 -57.00 1.85 -1.78
N ARG A 184 -57.57 2.67 -2.67
CA ARG A 184 -58.86 3.33 -2.43
C ARG A 184 -59.79 2.99 -3.58
N ARG A 185 -60.63 2.00 -3.32
CA ARG A 185 -61.87 1.72 -4.04
C ARG A 185 -63.01 1.85 -3.03
N THR A 186 -64.17 2.24 -3.54
CA THR A 186 -65.50 2.43 -2.92
C THR A 186 -65.68 3.74 -2.14
N GLY A 187 -66.71 4.55 -2.40
CA GLY A 187 -67.86 4.41 -3.31
C GLY A 187 -68.46 5.76 -3.66
#